data_AF-A0A6C0IK30-F1
#
_entry.id   AF-A0A6C0IK30-F1
#
_cell.length_a   1.000
_cell.length_b   1.000
_cell.length_c   1.000
_cell.angle_alpha   90.00
_cell.angle_beta   90.00
_cell.angle_gamma   90.00
#
_symmetry.space_group_name_H-M   'P 1'
#
loop_
_entity.id
_entity.type
_entity.pdbx_description
1 polymer ?
#
loop_
_entity_poly.entity_id
_entity_poly.type
_entity_poly.pdbx_seq_one_letter_code
_entity_poly.pdbx_strand_id
1 'polypeptide(L)'
;MSCILYYSNYCDNCKTLLQHIAKWSEVKNDIHFINIDKRVKKNNGATYIVLENGQEILLPPSVTKVPALLLLNKNHHVLFGNDINTHIEPKQQMQANVATKNNGEPLAFSLMGGGYGGVASDNYSFLDQDADALSAKGNGGMRQQHHYASLDYAADIETPPDNYTPDKVGSVSMEQLQSKRNSDVVFKR
;
A
#
# COMPACT_ATOMS: atom_id res chain seq x y z
N MET A 1 16.03 -18.02 0.81
CA MET A 1 15.84 -19.38 0.25
C MET A 1 15.75 -19.26 -1.26
N SER A 2 16.80 -19.62 -2.00
CA SER A 2 16.85 -19.45 -3.45
C SER A 2 15.94 -20.45 -4.17
N CYS A 3 14.86 -19.95 -4.77
CA CYS A 3 14.00 -20.71 -5.70
C CYS A 3 14.11 -20.10 -7.10
N ILE A 4 13.89 -20.90 -8.15
CA ILE A 4 13.89 -20.40 -9.53
C ILE A 4 12.49 -20.53 -10.09
N LEU A 5 11.88 -19.40 -10.50
CA LEU A 5 10.59 -19.37 -11.16
C LEU A 5 10.78 -19.25 -12.66
N TYR A 6 10.35 -20.27 -13.39
CA TYR A 6 10.25 -20.27 -14.84
C TYR A 6 8.88 -19.74 -15.25
N TYR A 7 8.87 -18.69 -16.07
CA TYR A 7 7.65 -18.07 -16.57
C TYR A 7 7.75 -17.78 -18.08
N SER A 8 6.60 -17.50 -18.69
CA SER A 8 6.48 -17.09 -20.10
C SER A 8 5.51 -15.92 -20.19
N ASN A 9 5.81 -14.94 -21.04
CA ASN A 9 4.95 -13.76 -21.21
C ASN A 9 3.63 -14.08 -21.94
N TYR A 10 3.58 -15.20 -22.66
CA TYR A 10 2.41 -15.65 -23.42
C TYR A 10 1.40 -16.44 -22.58
N CYS A 11 1.68 -16.67 -21.30
CA CYS A 11 0.82 -17.42 -20.40
C CYS A 11 0.10 -16.48 -19.42
N ASP A 12 -1.24 -16.48 -19.43
CA ASP A 12 -2.02 -15.61 -18.55
C ASP A 12 -1.90 -16.02 -17.07
N ASN A 13 -1.81 -17.32 -16.78
CA ASN A 13 -1.53 -17.83 -15.43
C ASN A 13 -0.18 -17.35 -14.88
N CYS A 14 0.80 -17.10 -15.76
CA CYS A 14 2.08 -16.53 -15.33
C CYS A 14 1.93 -15.06 -14.97
N LYS A 15 1.16 -14.29 -15.75
CA LYS A 15 0.93 -12.86 -15.49
C LYS A 15 0.24 -12.66 -14.14
N THR A 16 -0.80 -13.44 -13.85
CA THR A 16 -1.52 -13.38 -12.56
C THR A 16 -0.61 -13.77 -11.39
N LEU A 17 0.18 -14.83 -11.54
CA LEU A 17 1.14 -15.26 -10.52
C LEU A 17 2.22 -14.20 -10.27
N LEU A 18 2.80 -13.61 -11.31
CA LEU A 18 3.83 -12.56 -11.19
C LEU A 18 3.27 -11.31 -10.50
N GLN A 19 2.05 -10.89 -10.84
CA GLN A 19 1.37 -9.78 -10.15
C GLN A 19 1.13 -10.10 -8.67
N HIS A 20 0.79 -11.35 -8.34
CA HIS A 20 0.61 -11.77 -6.96
C HIS A 20 1.93 -11.72 -6.18
N ILE A 21 3.01 -12.27 -6.73
CA ILE A 21 4.33 -12.30 -6.09
C ILE A 21 4.92 -10.89 -5.95
N ALA A 22 4.68 -10.00 -6.91
CA ALA A 22 5.18 -8.62 -6.89
C ALA A 22 4.71 -7.81 -5.67
N LYS A 23 3.59 -8.17 -5.04
CA LYS A 23 3.06 -7.51 -3.83
C LYS A 23 3.90 -7.79 -2.57
N TRP A 24 4.63 -8.90 -2.55
CA TRP A 24 5.32 -9.41 -1.36
C TRP A 24 6.83 -9.32 -1.53
N SER A 25 7.43 -8.27 -0.98
CA SER A 25 8.84 -7.91 -1.21
C SER A 25 9.84 -8.96 -0.72
N GLU A 26 9.60 -9.62 0.40
CA GLU A 26 10.49 -10.67 0.92
C GLU A 26 10.47 -11.93 0.06
N VAL A 27 9.28 -12.31 -0.43
CA VAL A 27 9.13 -13.46 -1.33
C VAL A 27 9.84 -13.19 -2.66
N LYS A 28 9.76 -11.95 -3.17
CA LYS A 28 10.43 -11.54 -4.40
C LYS A 28 11.95 -11.67 -4.30
N ASN A 29 12.55 -11.30 -3.17
CA ASN A 29 14.01 -11.36 -2.99
C ASN A 29 14.56 -12.79 -2.93
N ASP A 30 13.72 -13.75 -2.55
CA ASP A 30 14.06 -15.17 -2.48
C ASP A 30 13.95 -15.90 -3.85
N ILE A 31 13.30 -15.30 -4.85
CA ILE A 31 12.98 -15.95 -6.12
C ILE A 31 13.79 -15.35 -7.27
N HIS A 32 14.48 -16.20 -8.02
CA HIS A 32 15.08 -15.85 -9.30
C HIS A 32 14.09 -16.07 -10.44
N PHE A 33 13.83 -15.03 -11.23
CA PHE A 33 12.87 -15.08 -12.32
C PHE A 33 13.57 -15.34 -13.65
N ILE A 34 13.21 -16.43 -14.33
CA ILE A 34 13.75 -16.79 -15.65
C ILE A 34 12.61 -16.85 -16.66
N ASN A 35 12.71 -16.03 -17.71
CA ASN A 35 11.80 -16.08 -18.84
C ASN A 35 12.24 -17.19 -19.82
N ILE A 36 11.33 -18.09 -20.19
CA ILE A 36 11.59 -19.20 -21.12
C ILE A 36 11.14 -18.96 -22.56
N ASP A 37 10.70 -17.74 -22.90
CA ASP A 37 10.19 -17.40 -24.23
C ASP A 37 11.28 -17.60 -25.31
N LYS A 38 12.52 -17.19 -25.02
CA LYS A 38 13.67 -17.37 -25.91
C LYS A 38 14.35 -18.70 -25.59
N ARG A 39 14.04 -19.74 -26.35
CA ARG A 39 14.63 -21.08 -26.20
C ARG A 39 15.24 -21.60 -27.50
N VAL A 40 16.41 -22.24 -27.39
CA VAL A 40 17.17 -22.81 -28.50
C VAL A 40 17.45 -24.28 -28.20
N LYS A 41 17.12 -25.17 -29.14
CA LYS A 41 17.52 -26.59 -29.06
C LYS A 41 18.93 -26.72 -29.66
N LYS A 42 19.87 -27.23 -28.87
CA LYS A 42 21.22 -27.55 -29.37
C LYS A 42 21.27 -28.96 -29.92
N ASN A 43 22.35 -29.28 -30.64
CA ASN A 43 22.61 -30.59 -31.26
C ASN A 43 22.54 -31.75 -30.25
N ASN A 44 22.76 -31.49 -28.96
CA ASN A 44 22.69 -32.48 -27.89
C ASN A 44 21.25 -32.84 -27.48
N GLY A 45 20.22 -32.33 -28.18
CA GLY A 45 18.80 -32.56 -27.88
C GLY A 45 18.26 -31.77 -26.67
N ALA A 46 19.14 -31.19 -25.86
CA ALA A 46 18.79 -30.34 -24.73
C ALA A 46 18.33 -28.94 -25.19
N THR A 47 17.35 -28.40 -24.46
CA THR A 47 16.81 -27.04 -24.69
C THR A 47 17.50 -26.05 -23.77
N TYR A 48 18.03 -24.97 -24.34
CA TYR A 48 18.67 -23.87 -23.63
C TYR A 48 17.78 -22.64 -23.68
N ILE A 49 17.73 -21.88 -22.59
CA ILE A 49 17.07 -20.59 -22.47
C ILE A 49 18.12 -19.51 -22.70
N VAL A 50 17.85 -18.58 -23.61
CA VAL A 50 18.70 -17.42 -23.86
C VAL A 50 18.20 -16.26 -23.02
N LEU A 51 18.98 -15.88 -22.01
CA LEU A 51 18.73 -14.72 -21.17
C LEU A 51 18.96 -13.41 -21.96
N GLU A 52 18.39 -12.30 -21.48
CA GLU A 52 18.53 -10.98 -22.12
C GLU A 52 19.98 -10.48 -22.20
N ASN A 53 20.86 -10.97 -21.32
CA ASN A 53 22.29 -10.70 -21.33
C ASN A 53 23.08 -11.56 -22.33
N GLY A 54 22.41 -12.42 -23.11
CA GLY A 54 23.03 -13.35 -24.06
C GLY A 54 23.59 -14.62 -23.44
N GLN A 55 23.47 -14.83 -22.12
CA GLN A 55 23.86 -16.08 -21.47
C GLN A 55 22.84 -17.18 -21.73
N GLU A 56 23.33 -18.39 -21.90
CA GLU A 56 22.50 -19.56 -22.15
C GLU A 56 22.42 -20.46 -20.91
N ILE A 57 21.22 -20.69 -20.41
CA ILE A 57 20.96 -21.58 -19.27
C ILE A 57 20.30 -22.87 -19.76
N LEU A 58 20.75 -24.02 -19.26
CA LEU A 58 20.11 -25.30 -19.54
C LEU A 58 18.71 -25.33 -18.90
N LEU A 59 17.66 -25.58 -19.68
CA LEU A 59 16.32 -25.86 -19.14
C LEU A 59 16.30 -27.28 -18.57
N PRO A 60 15.99 -27.46 -17.27
CA PRO A 60 15.87 -28.80 -16.69
C PRO A 60 14.71 -29.57 -17.33
N PRO A 61 14.85 -30.88 -17.63
CA PRO A 61 13.78 -31.68 -18.23
C PRO A 61 12.56 -31.82 -17.32
N SER A 62 12.72 -31.58 -16.02
CA SER A 62 11.64 -31.56 -15.03
C SER A 62 10.62 -30.45 -15.27
N VAL A 63 11.00 -29.37 -15.98
CA VAL A 63 10.11 -28.25 -16.29
C VAL A 63 9.36 -28.52 -17.59
N THR A 64 8.20 -29.17 -17.47
CA THR A 64 7.37 -29.55 -18.62
C THR A 64 6.28 -28.51 -18.97
N LYS A 65 5.87 -27.71 -17.98
CA LYS A 65 4.78 -26.74 -18.07
C LYS A 65 5.16 -25.44 -17.36
N VAL A 66 4.42 -24.37 -17.61
CA VAL A 66 4.64 -23.03 -17.06
C VAL A 66 3.29 -22.51 -16.53
N PRO A 67 3.21 -21.85 -15.36
CA PRO A 67 4.30 -21.49 -14.43
C PRO A 67 4.87 -22.67 -13.67
N ALA A 68 6.20 -22.67 -13.48
CA ALA A 68 6.92 -23.70 -12.73
C ALA A 68 7.92 -23.09 -11.75
N LEU A 69 7.85 -23.50 -10.49
CA LEU A 69 8.77 -23.11 -9.43
C LEU A 69 9.70 -24.27 -9.09
N LEU A 70 10.99 -24.11 -9.36
CA LEU A 70 12.04 -25.07 -9.01
C LEU A 70 12.60 -24.75 -7.62
N LEU A 71 12.48 -25.70 -6.71
CA LEU A 71 12.97 -25.61 -5.34
C LEU A 71 14.38 -26.21 -5.25
N LEU A 72 15.41 -25.37 -5.15
CA LEU A 72 16.80 -25.84 -5.01
C LEU A 72 17.02 -26.62 -3.71
N ASN A 73 16.30 -26.25 -2.64
CA ASN A 73 16.45 -26.84 -1.31
C ASN A 73 15.70 -28.17 -1.12
N LYS A 74 14.82 -28.56 -2.03
CA LYS A 74 13.99 -29.78 -1.91
C LYS A 74 14.27 -30.72 -3.08
N ASN A 75 15.51 -31.19 -3.21
CA ASN A 75 15.94 -32.15 -4.24
C ASN A 75 15.55 -31.75 -5.68
N HIS A 76 15.62 -30.46 -6.02
CA HIS A 76 15.20 -29.94 -7.33
C HIS A 76 13.74 -30.26 -7.69
N HIS A 77 12.87 -30.34 -6.69
CA HIS A 77 11.44 -30.54 -6.90
C HIS A 77 10.82 -29.34 -7.65
N VAL A 78 9.97 -29.63 -8.63
CA VAL A 78 9.26 -28.62 -9.43
C VAL A 78 7.80 -28.58 -8.98
N LEU A 79 7.34 -27.40 -8.58
CA LEU A 79 5.93 -27.11 -8.31
C LEU A 79 5.30 -26.44 -9.51
N PHE A 80 4.02 -26.71 -9.76
CA PHE A 80 3.27 -26.16 -10.88
C PHE A 80 1.96 -25.54 -10.42
N GLY A 81 1.50 -24.51 -11.15
CA GLY A 81 0.15 -23.95 -10.96
C GLY A 81 -0.16 -23.56 -9.51
N ASN A 82 -1.25 -24.08 -8.97
CA ASN A 82 -1.74 -23.75 -7.62
C ASN A 82 -0.79 -24.19 -6.50
N ASP A 83 0.02 -25.23 -6.70
CA ASP A 83 0.97 -25.69 -5.68
C ASP A 83 2.02 -24.62 -5.37
N ILE A 84 2.31 -23.75 -6.35
CA ILE A 84 3.18 -22.59 -6.17
C ILE A 84 2.56 -21.61 -5.18
N ASN A 85 1.24 -21.35 -5.28
CA ASN A 85 0.54 -20.46 -4.37
C ASN A 85 0.53 -21.03 -2.94
N THR A 86 0.21 -22.31 -2.77
CA THR A 86 0.21 -22.98 -1.47
C THR A 86 1.59 -22.96 -0.80
N HIS A 87 2.67 -23.03 -1.59
CA HIS A 87 4.02 -22.92 -1.04
C HIS A 87 4.38 -21.49 -0.59
N ILE A 88 3.79 -20.47 -1.21
CA ILE A 88 4.08 -19.06 -0.94
C ILE A 88 3.18 -18.49 0.18
N GLU A 89 1.93 -18.94 0.29
CA GLU A 89 0.96 -18.56 1.33
C GLU A 89 1.52 -18.47 2.76
N PRO A 90 2.26 -19.48 3.31
CA PRO A 90 2.73 -19.39 4.69
C PRO A 90 3.68 -18.22 4.91
N LYS A 91 4.50 -17.87 3.91
CA LYS A 91 5.37 -16.68 3.99
C LYS A 91 4.55 -15.39 3.95
N GLN A 92 3.50 -15.35 3.12
CA GLN A 92 2.61 -14.19 3.04
C GLN A 92 1.87 -13.96 4.36
N GLN A 93 1.36 -15.02 4.98
CA GLN A 93 0.69 -14.92 6.28
C GLN A 93 1.64 -14.42 7.37
N MET A 94 2.88 -14.90 7.42
CA MET A 94 3.87 -14.37 8.37
C MET A 94 4.12 -12.88 8.16
N GLN A 95 4.29 -12.42 6.91
CA GLN A 95 4.47 -11.00 6.62
C GLN A 95 3.23 -10.16 6.99
N ALA A 96 2.04 -10.65 6.67
CA ALA A 96 0.78 -9.99 7.01
C ALA A 96 0.61 -9.88 8.53
N ASN A 97 0.97 -10.92 9.29
CA ASN A 97 0.92 -10.93 10.74
C ASN A 97 1.92 -9.92 11.33
N VAL A 98 3.14 -9.84 10.81
CA VAL A 98 4.11 -8.82 11.25
C VAL A 98 3.61 -7.41 10.94
N ALA A 99 3.09 -7.17 9.73
CA ALA A 99 2.55 -5.87 9.33
C ALA A 99 1.34 -5.44 10.18
N THR A 100 0.50 -6.39 10.60
CA THR A 100 -0.66 -6.15 11.45
C THR A 100 -0.35 -6.21 12.94
N LYS A 101 0.91 -6.36 13.35
CA LYS A 101 1.31 -6.57 14.77
C LYS A 101 0.55 -7.74 15.43
N ASN A 102 0.35 -8.83 14.70
CA ASN A 102 -0.48 -9.98 15.08
C ASN A 102 -1.94 -9.66 15.40
N ASN A 103 -2.43 -8.49 14.99
CA ASN A 103 -3.83 -8.11 15.19
C ASN A 103 -4.74 -8.67 14.09
N GLY A 104 -4.16 -9.22 13.00
CA GLY A 104 -4.89 -9.97 11.97
C GLY A 104 -5.88 -9.10 11.22
N GLU A 105 -7.15 -9.18 11.62
CA GLU A 105 -8.24 -8.34 11.08
C GLU A 105 -8.53 -7.16 12.02
N PRO A 106 -8.94 -6.00 11.49
CA PRO A 106 -9.43 -4.92 12.33
C PRO A 106 -10.61 -5.44 13.16
N LEU A 107 -10.48 -5.42 14.49
CA LEU A 107 -11.57 -5.82 15.38
C LEU A 107 -12.79 -4.95 15.05
N ALA A 108 -13.95 -5.57 14.83
CA ALA A 108 -15.20 -4.85 14.54
C ALA A 108 -15.61 -3.85 15.65
N PHE A 109 -15.02 -3.99 16.85
CA PHE A 109 -15.18 -3.08 17.98
C PHE A 109 -13.94 -2.21 18.26
N SER A 110 -12.88 -2.30 17.45
CA SER A 110 -11.76 -1.37 17.50
C SER A 110 -12.11 -0.09 16.74
N LEU A 111 -13.19 0.55 17.19
CA LEU A 111 -13.35 1.98 17.02
C LEU A 111 -12.33 2.63 17.98
N MET A 112 -11.06 2.69 17.57
CA MET A 112 -9.97 3.42 18.25
C MET A 112 -9.89 3.18 19.76
N GLY A 113 -9.04 2.22 20.16
CA GLY A 113 -8.73 1.84 21.54
C GLY A 113 -9.14 2.84 22.62
N GLY A 114 -10.14 2.47 23.41
CA GLY A 114 -10.53 3.14 24.66
C GLY A 114 -11.34 4.43 24.46
N GLY A 115 -12.67 4.33 24.51
CA GLY A 115 -13.51 5.37 25.12
C GLY A 115 -13.60 6.77 24.47
N TYR A 116 -13.01 7.03 23.31
CA TYR A 116 -12.94 8.40 22.75
C TYR A 116 -13.96 8.72 21.63
N GLY A 117 -14.93 7.85 21.35
CA GLY A 117 -15.78 7.96 20.15
C GLY A 117 -17.30 8.04 20.34
N GLY A 118 -17.84 8.03 21.55
CA GLY A 118 -19.29 8.05 21.71
C GLY A 118 -19.80 8.15 23.14
N VAL A 119 -21.08 8.53 23.27
CA VAL A 119 -21.85 8.55 24.51
C VAL A 119 -21.97 7.11 25.03
N ALA A 120 -21.53 6.87 26.25
CA ALA A 120 -21.71 5.58 26.91
C ALA A 120 -23.16 5.48 27.40
N SER A 121 -23.71 4.26 27.46
CA SER A 121 -25.06 4.05 28.00
C SER A 121 -25.15 4.57 29.44
N ASP A 122 -26.27 5.21 29.80
CA ASP A 122 -26.60 5.69 31.16
C ASP A 122 -26.49 4.62 32.26
N ASN A 123 -26.31 3.34 31.89
CA ASN A 123 -26.08 2.23 32.81
C ASN A 123 -24.67 2.21 33.43
N TYR A 124 -23.75 3.07 32.98
CA TYR A 124 -22.39 3.14 33.50
C TYR A 124 -22.02 4.59 33.86
N SER A 125 -21.48 4.77 35.06
CA SER A 125 -20.97 6.04 35.59
C SER A 125 -19.44 6.03 35.64
N PHE A 126 -18.83 7.22 35.58
CA PHE A 126 -17.39 7.33 35.83
C PHE A 126 -17.08 7.07 37.32
N LEU A 127 -15.90 6.52 37.60
CA LEU A 127 -15.45 6.20 38.95
C LEU A 127 -15.27 7.44 39.85
N ASP A 128 -15.16 8.62 39.25
CA ASP A 128 -14.98 9.92 39.91
C ASP A 128 -16.29 10.73 40.05
N GLN A 129 -17.46 10.13 39.79
CA GLN A 129 -18.75 10.80 39.91
C GLN A 129 -19.34 10.68 41.31
N ASP A 130 -19.64 11.84 41.92
CA ASP A 130 -20.34 11.92 43.19
C ASP A 130 -21.84 11.63 43.05
N ALA A 131 -22.47 11.18 44.15
CA ALA A 131 -23.89 10.81 44.18
C ALA A 131 -24.83 11.96 43.76
N ASP A 132 -24.48 13.21 44.10
CA ASP A 132 -25.26 14.39 43.72
C ASP A 132 -25.25 14.62 42.19
N ALA A 133 -24.13 14.32 41.54
CA ALA A 133 -23.99 14.42 40.09
C ALA A 133 -24.77 13.33 39.35
N LEU A 134 -25.00 12.17 39.99
CA LEU A 134 -25.84 11.06 39.50
C LEU A 134 -27.33 11.26 39.76
N SER A 135 -27.71 12.31 40.51
CA SER A 135 -29.12 12.62 40.76
C SER A 135 -29.82 13.10 39.48
N ALA A 136 -31.16 13.03 39.46
CA ALA A 136 -31.96 13.51 38.32
C ALA A 136 -31.81 15.03 38.03
N LYS A 137 -31.24 15.79 38.96
CA LYS A 137 -30.91 17.21 38.80
C LYS A 137 -29.41 17.45 38.58
N GLY A 138 -28.60 16.40 38.63
CA GLY A 138 -27.16 16.44 38.48
C GLY A 138 -26.73 16.44 37.01
N ASN A 139 -25.49 16.86 36.77
CA ASN A 139 -24.94 17.00 35.43
C ASN A 139 -24.06 15.79 35.01
N GLY A 140 -24.20 14.65 35.69
CA GLY A 140 -23.33 13.48 35.52
C GLY A 140 -23.36 12.90 34.11
N GLY A 141 -24.54 12.76 33.50
CA GLY A 141 -24.69 12.25 32.13
C GLY A 141 -24.08 13.19 31.08
N MET A 142 -24.08 14.50 31.34
CA MET A 142 -23.57 15.52 30.42
C MET A 142 -22.04 15.53 30.32
N ARG A 143 -21.33 14.97 31.31
CA ARG A 143 -19.87 14.81 31.25
C ARG A 143 -19.40 13.94 30.07
N GLN A 144 -20.30 13.12 29.52
CA GLN A 144 -20.02 12.27 28.35
C GLN A 144 -20.12 13.04 27.01
N GLN A 145 -20.50 14.32 27.03
CA GLN A 145 -20.59 15.18 25.84
C GLN A 145 -19.22 15.70 25.39
N HIS A 146 -18.28 14.80 25.06
CA HIS A 146 -16.94 15.19 24.61
C HIS A 146 -16.94 15.94 23.27
N HIS A 147 -17.87 15.61 22.36
CA HIS A 147 -18.00 16.21 21.03
C HIS A 147 -19.36 16.91 20.81
N TYR A 148 -20.15 17.06 21.87
CA TYR A 148 -21.49 17.63 21.79
C TYR A 148 -21.55 18.91 22.61
N ALA A 149 -22.27 19.90 22.08
CA ALA A 149 -22.56 21.14 22.75
C ALA A 149 -23.87 21.01 23.56
N SER A 150 -23.92 21.63 24.74
CA SER A 150 -25.18 21.77 25.48
C SER A 150 -26.10 22.77 24.76
N LEU A 151 -27.40 22.73 25.09
CA LEU A 151 -28.39 23.64 24.48
C LEU A 151 -28.03 25.13 24.69
N ASP A 152 -27.37 25.45 25.81
CA ASP A 152 -26.97 26.81 26.18
C ASP A 152 -25.57 27.19 25.69
N TYR A 153 -24.90 26.31 24.93
CA TYR A 153 -23.54 26.54 24.47
C TYR A 153 -23.51 27.54 23.30
N ALA A 154 -22.99 28.73 23.57
CA ALA A 154 -22.66 29.73 22.55
C ALA A 154 -21.14 29.76 22.37
N ALA A 155 -20.65 29.36 21.20
CA ALA A 155 -19.25 29.49 20.80
C ALA A 155 -19.09 30.51 19.68
N ASP A 156 -18.02 31.30 19.78
CA ASP A 156 -17.54 32.16 18.71
C ASP A 156 -16.34 31.48 18.03
N ILE A 157 -16.27 31.54 16.70
CA ILE A 157 -15.20 30.88 15.94
C ILE A 157 -14.27 31.99 15.44
N GLU A 158 -13.01 31.95 15.86
CA GLU A 158 -11.98 32.84 15.31
C GLU A 158 -11.72 32.49 13.85
N THR A 159 -12.34 33.25 12.94
CA THR A 159 -11.99 33.21 11.52
C THR A 159 -10.71 34.00 11.29
N PRO A 160 -9.77 33.51 10.45
CA PRO A 160 -8.62 34.29 10.03
C PRO A 160 -9.02 35.66 9.46
N PRO A 161 -8.21 36.71 9.63
CA PRO A 161 -8.49 38.00 9.03
C PRO A 161 -8.51 37.86 7.50
N ASP A 162 -9.56 38.41 6.88
CA ASP A 162 -9.80 38.30 5.44
C ASP A 162 -8.86 39.23 4.65
N ASN A 163 -7.58 38.86 4.60
CA ASN A 163 -6.51 39.61 3.95
C ASN A 163 -6.37 39.27 2.45
N TYR A 164 -7.44 38.76 1.83
CA TYR A 164 -7.41 38.37 0.42
C TYR A 164 -7.21 39.58 -0.49
N THR A 165 -6.06 39.64 -1.18
CA THR A 165 -5.81 40.58 -2.28
C THR A 165 -5.86 39.82 -3.61
N PRO A 166 -6.74 40.18 -4.56
CA PRO A 166 -6.83 39.50 -5.86
C PRO A 166 -5.52 39.61 -6.66
N ASP A 167 -5.06 38.51 -7.27
CA ASP A 167 -3.95 38.46 -8.25
C ASP A 167 -4.37 39.05 -9.60
N LYS A 168 -4.89 40.28 -9.58
CA LYS A 168 -5.04 41.07 -10.80
C LYS A 168 -3.75 41.86 -10.94
N VAL A 169 -3.10 41.78 -12.12
CA VAL A 169 -2.19 42.85 -12.55
C VAL A 169 -2.96 44.15 -12.34
N GLY A 170 -2.50 44.98 -11.42
CA GLY A 170 -3.17 46.22 -11.05
C GLY A 170 -3.30 47.18 -12.24
N SER A 171 -3.47 48.47 -11.98
CA SER A 171 -3.41 49.49 -13.03
C SER A 171 -1.98 49.65 -13.58
N VAL A 172 -1.49 48.67 -14.34
CA VAL A 172 -0.19 48.73 -15.00
C VAL A 172 -0.37 49.55 -16.27
N SER A 173 0.35 50.66 -16.41
CA SER A 173 0.28 51.47 -17.63
C SER A 173 0.96 50.73 -18.78
N MET A 174 0.38 50.82 -19.97
CA MET A 174 0.92 50.15 -21.18
C MET A 174 2.37 50.53 -21.47
N GLU A 175 2.79 51.74 -21.07
CA GLU A 175 4.15 52.25 -21.21
C GLU A 175 5.15 51.47 -20.36
N GLN A 176 4.80 51.10 -19.13
CA GLN A 176 5.68 50.30 -18.26
C GLN A 176 5.92 48.90 -18.83
N LEU A 177 4.90 48.31 -19.45
CA LEU A 177 4.99 47.02 -20.13
C LEU A 177 5.83 47.10 -21.41
N GLN A 178 5.74 48.21 -22.16
CA GLN A 178 6.57 48.43 -23.35
C GLN A 178 8.05 48.64 -22.99
N SER A 179 8.34 49.41 -21.95
CA SER A 179 9.72 49.60 -21.48
C SER A 179 10.38 48.30 -21.03
N LYS A 180 9.66 47.46 -20.25
CA LYS A 180 10.17 46.13 -19.85
C LYS A 180 10.43 45.22 -21.05
N ARG A 181 9.53 45.22 -22.04
CA ARG A 181 9.74 44.42 -23.26
C ARG A 181 10.99 44.87 -24.01
N ASN A 182 11.19 46.18 -24.13
CA ASN A 182 12.35 46.72 -24.85
C ASN A 182 13.67 46.47 -24.11
N SER A 183 13.67 46.42 -22.77
CA SER A 183 14.86 46.03 -22.01
C SER A 183 15.20 44.55 -22.16
N ASP A 184 14.20 43.68 -22.29
CA ASP A 184 14.42 42.23 -22.43
C ASP A 184 14.87 41.84 -23.84
N VAL A 185 14.50 42.61 -24.86
CA VAL A 185 14.86 42.35 -26.27
C VAL A 185 16.06 43.20 -26.70
N VAL A 186 17.22 43.02 -26.07
CA VAL A 186 18.48 43.53 -26.63
C VAL A 186 19.04 42.50 -27.60
N PHE A 187 19.02 42.82 -28.90
CA PHE A 187 19.71 42.07 -29.95
C PHE A 187 21.23 42.12 -29.68
N LYS A 188 21.82 41.01 -29.23
CA LYS A 188 23.27 40.81 -29.25
C LYS A 188 23.72 40.85 -30.72
N ARG A 189 24.45 41.89 -31.11
CA ARG A 189 25.33 41.89 -32.29
C ARG A 189 26.73 41.50 -31.84
#